data_AF-A0A7W3XQ70-F1
#
_entry.id   AF-A0A7W3XQ70-F1
#
_cell.length_a   1.000
_cell.length_b   1.000
_cell.length_c   1.000
_cell.angle_alpha   90.00
_cell.angle_beta   90.00
_cell.angle_gamma   90.00
#
_symmetry.space_group_name_H-M   'P 1'
#
loop_
_entity.id
_entity.type
_entity.pdbx_description
1 polymer ?
#
loop_
_entity_poly.entity_id
_entity_poly.type
_entity_poly.pdbx_seq_one_letter_code
_entity_poly.pdbx_strand_id
1 'polypeptide(L)'
;MGMVQRGSYMDYVAVEEDLLAVIPESLSFEEAGAAPTVALTAWQALFEHGRLQPGQRILVQAGAGGVEHAAVQLAKQYGAYVIATARDYTLLSLLINREQRL
;
A
#
# COMPACT_ATOMS: atom_id res chain seq x y z
N MET A 1 -9.93 -11.16 2.55
CA MET A 1 -9.70 -9.80 3.08
C MET A 1 -10.46 -8.80 2.23
N GLY A 2 -10.82 -7.63 2.75
CA GLY A 2 -11.56 -6.64 1.97
C GLY A 2 -11.85 -5.36 2.73
N MET A 3 -12.72 -4.52 2.18
CA MET A 3 -13.15 -3.27 2.79
C MET A 3 -14.66 -3.23 2.99
N VAL A 4 -15.08 -2.62 4.09
CA VAL A 4 -16.48 -2.26 4.37
C VAL A 4 -16.55 -0.79 4.69
N GLN A 5 -17.64 -0.13 4.31
CA GLN A 5 -17.79 1.30 4.55
C GLN A 5 -17.90 1.61 6.05
N ARG A 6 -18.52 0.72 6.83
CA ARG A 6 -18.71 0.83 8.29
C ARG A 6 -18.82 -0.56 8.93
N GLY A 7 -18.58 -0.65 10.24
CA GLY A 7 -18.84 -1.86 11.02
C GLY A 7 -17.73 -2.92 11.01
N SER A 8 -16.50 -2.56 10.63
CA SER A 8 -15.35 -3.50 10.63
C SER A 8 -14.85 -3.91 12.02
N TYR A 9 -15.18 -3.14 13.07
CA TYR A 9 -14.88 -3.46 14.47
C TYR A 9 -16.02 -4.25 15.12
N MET A 10 -16.36 -5.40 14.54
CA MET A 10 -17.42 -6.32 14.98
C MET A 10 -16.99 -7.76 14.70
N ASP A 11 -17.59 -8.74 15.38
CA ASP A 11 -17.33 -10.17 15.12
C ASP A 11 -17.74 -10.59 13.69
N TYR A 12 -18.79 -9.95 13.15
CA TYR A 12 -19.32 -10.21 11.82
C TYR A 12 -19.78 -8.91 11.14
N VAL A 13 -19.60 -8.84 9.82
CA VAL A 13 -20.08 -7.74 8.99
C VAL A 13 -20.51 -8.27 7.62
N ALA A 14 -21.61 -7.73 7.09
CA ALA A 14 -22.01 -8.01 5.71
C ALA A 14 -21.17 -7.16 4.75
N VAL A 15 -20.68 -7.76 3.68
CA VAL A 15 -19.81 -7.12 2.68
C VAL A 15 -20.22 -7.59 1.28
N GLU A 16 -20.12 -6.69 0.31
CA GLU A 16 -20.32 -7.01 -1.10
C GLU A 16 -19.18 -7.90 -1.59
N GLU A 17 -19.50 -8.92 -2.40
CA GLU A 17 -18.50 -9.89 -2.86
C GLU A 17 -17.37 -9.23 -3.67
N ASP A 18 -17.70 -8.20 -4.43
CA ASP A 18 -16.80 -7.39 -5.26
C ASP A 18 -15.76 -6.62 -4.45
N LEU A 19 -15.99 -6.43 -3.14
CA LEU A 19 -15.08 -5.75 -2.21
C LEU A 19 -14.17 -6.71 -1.44
N LEU A 20 -14.18 -8.00 -1.80
CA LEU A 20 -13.38 -9.04 -1.21
C LEU A 20 -12.30 -9.57 -2.16
N ALA A 21 -11.17 -9.92 -1.57
CA ALA A 21 -10.10 -10.68 -2.18
C ALA A 21 -9.78 -11.91 -1.32
N VAL A 22 -9.39 -13.01 -1.97
CA VAL A 22 -8.89 -14.21 -1.29
C VAL A 22 -7.60 -13.87 -0.54
N ILE A 23 -7.48 -14.34 0.70
CA ILE A 23 -6.24 -14.19 1.47
C ILE A 23 -5.24 -15.23 0.95
N PRO A 24 -4.06 -14.81 0.45
CA PRO A 24 -3.01 -15.76 0.05
C PRO A 24 -2.55 -16.62 1.23
N GLU A 25 -2.22 -17.89 0.99
CA GLU A 25 -1.73 -18.80 2.04
C GLU A 25 -0.45 -18.32 2.74
N SER A 26 0.31 -17.44 2.07
CA SER A 26 1.54 -16.85 2.61
C SER A 26 1.29 -15.73 3.62
N LEU A 27 0.04 -15.30 3.84
CA LEU A 27 -0.32 -14.21 4.74
C LEU A 27 -1.19 -14.71 5.90
N SER A 28 -0.87 -14.26 7.10
CA SER A 28 -1.74 -14.36 8.25
C SER A 28 -2.98 -13.48 8.11
N PHE A 29 -4.02 -13.75 8.90
CA PHE A 29 -5.20 -12.87 8.97
C PHE A 29 -4.85 -11.45 9.43
N GLU A 30 -3.86 -11.29 10.32
CA GLU A 30 -3.41 -9.99 10.81
C GLU A 30 -2.78 -9.17 9.68
N GLU A 31 -1.84 -9.76 8.93
CA GLU A 31 -1.22 -9.12 7.76
C GLU A 31 -2.25 -8.79 6.68
N ALA A 32 -3.16 -9.73 6.41
CA ALA A 32 -4.22 -9.56 5.44
C ALA A 32 -5.25 -8.49 5.85
N GLY A 33 -5.47 -8.28 7.16
CA GLY A 33 -6.35 -7.24 7.68
C GLY A 33 -5.77 -5.83 7.56
N ALA A 34 -4.44 -5.68 7.61
CA ALA A 34 -3.76 -4.39 7.52
C ALA A 34 -3.66 -3.85 6.08
N ALA A 35 -3.73 -4.71 5.07
CA ALA A 35 -3.44 -4.37 3.68
C ALA A 35 -4.52 -3.56 2.93
N PRO A 36 -5.84 -3.87 3.00
CA PRO A 36 -6.81 -3.40 2.02
C PRO A 36 -6.91 -1.87 1.91
N THR A 37 -7.14 -1.20 3.04
CA THR A 37 -7.29 0.27 3.07
C THR A 37 -6.03 0.98 2.57
N VAL A 38 -4.86 0.52 3.03
CA VAL A 38 -3.57 1.10 2.67
C VAL A 38 -3.27 0.95 1.19
N ALA A 39 -3.42 -0.27 0.66
CA ALA A 39 -3.09 -0.59 -0.72
C ALA A 39 -4.03 0.08 -1.71
N LEU A 40 -5.35 0.04 -1.47
CA LEU A 40 -6.33 0.66 -2.36
C LEU A 40 -6.22 2.18 -2.35
N THR A 41 -5.99 2.81 -1.20
CA THR A 41 -5.77 4.26 -1.13
C THR A 41 -4.54 4.66 -1.93
N ALA A 42 -3.43 3.94 -1.79
CA ALA A 42 -2.22 4.19 -2.57
C ALA A 42 -2.46 3.98 -4.07
N TRP A 43 -3.15 2.91 -4.46
CA TRP A 43 -3.48 2.62 -5.85
C TRP A 43 -4.32 3.72 -6.49
N GLN A 44 -5.40 4.14 -5.83
CA GLN A 44 -6.30 5.19 -6.32
C GLN A 44 -5.56 6.52 -6.47
N ALA A 45 -4.73 6.88 -5.48
CA ALA A 45 -3.94 8.10 -5.54
C ALA A 45 -2.93 8.09 -6.69
N LEU A 46 -2.22 6.98 -6.91
CA LEU A 46 -1.18 6.89 -7.93
C LEU A 46 -1.73 6.71 -9.34
N PHE A 47 -2.66 5.79 -9.54
CA PHE A 47 -3.03 5.31 -10.88
C PHE A 47 -4.36 5.86 -11.37
N GLU A 48 -5.38 5.94 -10.51
CA GLU A 48 -6.70 6.41 -10.92
C GLU A 48 -6.75 7.94 -11.00
N HIS A 49 -6.32 8.61 -9.94
CA HIS A 49 -6.33 10.06 -9.84
C HIS A 49 -5.02 10.69 -10.33
N GLY A 50 -3.88 10.17 -9.86
CA GLY A 50 -2.55 10.68 -10.20
C GLY A 50 -2.09 10.31 -11.61
N ARG A 51 -2.67 9.25 -12.20
CA ARG A 51 -2.35 8.74 -13.55
C ARG A 51 -0.84 8.60 -13.78
N LEU A 52 -0.13 8.12 -12.76
CA LEU A 52 1.31 7.94 -12.76
C LEU A 52 1.75 7.21 -14.02
N GLN A 53 2.84 7.68 -14.63
CA GLN A 53 3.50 7.07 -15.77
C GLN A 53 4.92 6.61 -15.38
N PRO A 54 5.43 5.53 -16.00
CA PRO A 54 6.82 5.12 -15.80
C PRO A 54 7.79 6.26 -16.14
N GLY A 55 8.89 6.37 -15.37
CA GLY A 55 9.89 7.42 -15.53
C GLY A 55 9.51 8.79 -14.92
N GLN A 56 8.27 8.98 -14.47
CA GLN A 56 7.91 10.20 -13.73
C GLN A 56 8.56 10.25 -12.35
N ARG A 57 8.75 11.47 -11.85
CA ARG A 57 9.24 11.72 -10.49
C ARG A 57 8.07 12.08 -9.59
N ILE A 58 7.98 11.45 -8.42
CA ILE A 58 6.96 11.73 -7.42
C ILE A 58 7.55 12.00 -6.05
N LEU A 59 6.79 12.73 -5.23
CA LEU A 59 7.10 13.00 -3.83
C LEU A 59 6.05 12.31 -2.95
N VAL A 60 6.50 11.38 -2.11
CA VAL A 60 5.68 10.73 -1.08
C VAL A 60 6.03 11.34 0.27
N GLN A 61 5.11 12.14 0.81
CA GLN A 61 5.27 12.65 2.17
C GLN A 61 5.09 11.53 3.17
N ALA A 62 5.86 11.51 4.26
CA ALA A 62 5.77 10.49 5.32
C ALA A 62 5.89 9.04 4.81
N GLY A 63 6.84 8.75 3.91
CA GLY A 63 7.08 7.47 3.21
C GLY A 63 7.16 6.20 4.05
N ALA A 64 7.29 6.29 5.37
CA ALA A 64 7.25 5.15 6.30
C ALA A 64 5.88 4.98 6.99
N GLY A 65 4.88 5.75 6.60
CA GLY A 65 3.50 5.70 7.09
C GLY A 65 2.70 4.55 6.49
N GLY A 66 1.43 4.45 6.91
CA GLY A 66 0.52 3.37 6.53
C GLY A 66 0.27 3.33 5.01
N VAL A 67 -0.27 4.38 4.41
CA VAL A 67 -0.55 4.41 2.96
C VAL A 67 0.74 4.59 2.16
N GLU A 68 1.64 5.38 2.74
CA GLU A 68 2.80 5.94 2.09
C GLU A 68 3.84 4.84 1.76
N HIS A 69 4.04 3.86 2.65
CA HIS A 69 4.97 2.76 2.37
C HIS A 69 4.50 1.86 1.22
N ALA A 70 3.18 1.70 1.05
CA ALA A 70 2.60 0.99 -0.08
C ALA A 70 2.76 1.81 -1.38
N ALA A 71 2.51 3.12 -1.32
CA ALA A 71 2.71 4.03 -2.45
C ALA A 71 4.17 4.04 -2.94
N VAL A 72 5.15 4.05 -2.03
CA VAL A 72 6.58 3.94 -2.37
C VAL A 72 6.86 2.66 -3.14
N GLN A 73 6.38 1.51 -2.64
CA GLN A 73 6.62 0.22 -3.29
C GLN A 73 5.96 0.13 -4.66
N LEU A 74 4.68 0.50 -4.77
CA LEU A 74 3.92 0.46 -6.02
C LEU A 74 4.53 1.38 -7.08
N ALA A 75 4.86 2.62 -6.72
CA ALA A 75 5.44 3.58 -7.65
C ALA A 75 6.82 3.13 -8.16
N LYS A 76 7.66 2.56 -7.29
CA LYS A 76 8.95 2.00 -7.69
C LYS A 76 8.78 0.80 -8.64
N GLN A 77 7.89 -0.14 -8.30
CA GLN A 77 7.61 -1.30 -9.15
C GLN A 77 7.05 -0.89 -10.52
N TYR A 78 6.32 0.22 -10.56
CA TYR A 78 5.80 0.82 -11.80
C TYR A 78 6.85 1.64 -12.58
N GLY A 79 8.09 1.73 -12.10
CA GLY A 79 9.19 2.41 -12.79
C GLY A 79 9.24 3.91 -12.60
N ALA A 80 8.54 4.46 -11.60
CA ALA A 80 8.67 5.86 -11.22
C ALA A 80 9.88 6.10 -10.30
N TYR A 81 10.42 7.31 -10.36
CA TYR A 81 11.45 7.77 -9.43
C TYR A 81 10.78 8.37 -8.18
N VAL A 82 11.03 7.76 -7.02
CA VAL A 82 10.36 8.12 -5.77
C VAL A 82 11.28 8.94 -4.87
N ILE A 83 10.84 10.13 -4.49
CA ILE A 83 11.39 10.92 -3.39
C ILE A 83 10.46 10.75 -2.20
N ALA A 84 10.97 10.38 -1.04
CA ALA A 84 10.14 10.20 0.15
C ALA A 84 10.72 10.93 1.36
N THR A 85 9.84 11.53 2.17
CA THR A 85 10.21 12.13 3.46
C THR A 85 9.82 11.18 4.59
N ALA A 86 10.62 11.09 5.65
CA ALA A 86 10.27 10.30 6.84
C ALA A 86 10.94 10.91 8.07
N ARG A 87 10.32 10.70 9.25
CA ARG A 87 10.93 11.09 10.53
C ARG A 87 12.10 10.18 10.91
N ASP A 88 11.98 8.89 10.60
CA ASP A 88 13.00 7.87 10.82
C ASP A 88 13.28 7.15 9.49
N TYR A 89 14.56 6.93 9.20
CA TYR A 89 15.01 6.32 7.95
C TYR A 89 14.93 4.78 7.97
N THR A 90 14.78 4.15 9.13
CA THR A 90 14.87 2.70 9.32
C THR A 90 13.89 1.94 8.42
N LEU A 91 12.59 2.24 8.50
CA LEU A 91 11.57 1.60 7.67
C LEU A 91 11.71 1.96 6.19
N LEU A 92 12.04 3.21 5.89
CA LEU A 92 12.22 3.67 4.51
C LEU A 92 13.38 2.94 3.82
N SER A 93 14.47 2.69 4.55
CA SER A 93 15.64 1.98 4.04
C SER A 93 15.33 0.52 3.63
N LEU A 94 14.42 -0.16 4.35
CA LEU A 94 13.99 -1.51 4.00
C LEU A 94 13.16 -1.53 2.71
N LEU A 95 12.33 -0.51 2.50
CA LEU A 95 11.49 -0.37 1.31
C LEU A 95 12.30 0.03 0.08
N ILE A 96 13.32 0.86 0.26
CA ILE A 96 14.16 1.34 -0.84
C ILE A 96 15.17 0.26 -1.28
N ASN A 97 15.73 -0.52 -0.35
CA ASN A 97 16.86 -1.40 -0.63
C ASN A 97 16.52 -2.90 -0.79
N ARG A 98 15.23 -3.27 -0.79
CA ARG A 98 14.80 -4.69 -0.87
C ARG A 98 15.29 -5.43 -2.14
N GLU A 99 15.51 -4.69 -3.23
CA GLU A 99 16.01 -5.20 -4.52
C GLU A 99 17.50 -5.59 -4.51
N GLN A 100 18.29 -5.18 -3.50
CA GLN A 100 19.73 -5.48 -3.41
C GLN A 100 20.07 -6.61 -2.42
N ARG A 101 19.07 -7.35 -1.94
CA ARG A 101 19.24 -8.37 -0.89
C ARG A 101 19.01 -9.82 -1.36
N LEU A 102 19.10 -10.07 -2.66
CA LEU A 102 19.10 -11.40 -3.29
C LEU A 102 20.44 -11.69 -3.94
#